data_AF-A0A7X7E0R8-F1
#
_entry.id   AF-A0A7X7E0R8-F1
#
_cell.length_a   1.000
_cell.length_b   1.000
_cell.length_c   1.000
_cell.angle_alpha   90.00
_cell.angle_beta   90.00
_cell.angle_gamma   90.00
#
_symmetry.space_group_name_H-M   'P 1'
#
loop_
_entity.id
_entity.type
_entity.pdbx_description
1 polymer ?
#
loop_
_entity_poly.entity_id
_entity_poly.type
_entity_poly.pdbx_seq_one_letter_code
_entity_poly.pdbx_strand_id
1 'polypeptide(L)'
;KDGPGTCDICGMPLVPAESLGYATSGFENSNPLIIPATAPLLTGERAVVYVETNNDNTGATYEGREVILGPSVQGYYIVKSGLSEGEKVVVNGAFRIDSELQIHAKKSMMTSGSADISGTKSQENNNSPQISKEDNLTPSISDNPLPPDFSKSLSAILDVYFQFVDALTKDDMKSAKKALTEFETVRKTIKAGSNSLYRDWNRISDKITEIMKNNKHIETLDEARSLLDLLSAQMILLQKQYGNKINGTRYIAYCPMAFNNKGAYWLQREKEILNPYFGPVMLKCGEIRQ
;
A
#
# COMPACT_ATOMS: atom_id res chain seq x y z
N LYS A 1 21.25 -35.58 -19.42
CA LYS A 1 22.48 -36.40 -19.56
C LYS A 1 23.55 -35.59 -18.89
N ASP A 2 24.04 -36.09 -17.77
CA ASP A 2 24.58 -35.22 -16.72
C ASP A 2 26.12 -35.36 -16.68
N GLY A 3 26.67 -35.57 -17.87
CA GLY A 3 28.07 -35.87 -18.17
C GLY A 3 28.29 -35.92 -19.69
N PRO A 4 29.54 -35.87 -20.16
CA PRO A 4 29.87 -35.75 -21.58
C PRO A 4 29.45 -36.99 -22.38
N GLY A 5 29.02 -36.75 -23.62
CA GLY A 5 28.58 -37.79 -24.55
C GLY A 5 28.06 -37.18 -25.85
N THR A 6 27.43 -37.98 -26.72
CA THR A 6 26.77 -37.50 -27.94
C THR A 6 25.28 -37.24 -27.73
N CYS A 7 24.75 -36.29 -28.51
CA CYS A 7 23.33 -35.99 -28.60
C CYS A 7 22.60 -37.10 -29.36
N ASP A 8 21.58 -37.70 -28.75
CA ASP A 8 20.83 -38.83 -29.32
C ASP A 8 19.96 -38.45 -30.54
N ILE A 9 19.82 -37.15 -30.83
CA ILE A 9 19.01 -36.62 -31.95
C ILE A 9 19.90 -36.25 -33.15
N CYS A 10 21.04 -35.59 -32.93
CA CYS A 10 21.88 -35.04 -34.01
C CYS A 10 23.32 -35.57 -34.05
N GLY A 11 23.70 -36.49 -33.16
CA GLY A 11 25.04 -37.10 -33.12
C GLY A 11 26.19 -36.20 -32.66
N MET A 12 25.99 -34.87 -32.61
CA MET A 12 26.99 -33.90 -32.15
C MET A 12 27.43 -34.18 -30.69
N PRO A 13 28.68 -33.84 -30.31
CA PRO A 13 29.10 -33.88 -28.92
C PRO A 13 28.28 -32.88 -28.08
N LEU A 14 27.83 -33.32 -26.91
CA LEU A 14 27.19 -32.48 -25.91
C LEU A 14 28.25 -31.60 -25.25
N VAL A 15 28.15 -30.30 -25.46
CA VAL A 15 28.98 -29.30 -24.79
C VAL A 15 28.24 -28.72 -23.58
N PRO A 16 28.92 -28.40 -22.46
CA PRO A 16 28.29 -27.76 -21.30
C PRO A 16 27.73 -26.37 -21.66
N ALA A 17 26.60 -25.97 -21.08
CA ALA A 17 25.99 -24.66 -21.34
C ALA A 17 26.90 -23.48 -20.93
N GLU A 18 27.78 -23.75 -19.97
CA GLU A 18 28.85 -22.90 -19.47
C GLU A 18 29.87 -22.57 -20.56
N SER A 19 30.22 -23.57 -21.39
CA SER A 19 31.19 -23.39 -22.50
C SER A 19 30.67 -22.50 -23.64
N LEU A 20 29.36 -22.28 -23.68
CA LEU A 20 28.66 -21.39 -24.63
C LEU A 20 28.25 -20.06 -23.99
N GLY A 21 28.60 -19.83 -22.71
CA GLY A 21 28.24 -18.60 -21.97
C GLY A 21 26.77 -18.50 -21.57
N TYR A 22 25.94 -19.54 -21.78
CA TYR A 22 24.53 -19.55 -21.37
C TYR A 22 24.33 -19.84 -19.88
N ALA A 23 25.34 -20.38 -19.20
CA ALA A 23 25.34 -20.60 -17.76
C ALA A 23 26.61 -20.03 -17.13
N THR A 24 26.47 -19.13 -16.16
CA THR A 24 27.61 -18.70 -15.33
C THR A 24 27.91 -19.78 -14.28
N SER A 25 29.02 -20.49 -14.43
CA SER A 25 29.52 -21.48 -13.46
C SER A 25 29.98 -20.78 -12.16
N GLY A 26 29.01 -20.36 -11.35
CA GLY A 26 29.26 -19.41 -10.26
C GLY A 26 28.01 -19.00 -9.47
N PHE A 27 27.04 -19.90 -9.28
CA PHE A 27 26.25 -19.81 -8.06
C PHE A 27 27.16 -20.25 -6.91
N GLU A 28 27.80 -19.29 -6.24
CA GLU A 28 28.25 -19.54 -4.87
C GLU A 28 27.04 -20.02 -4.07
N ASN A 29 27.22 -21.09 -3.30
CA ASN A 29 26.11 -21.74 -2.59
C ASN A 29 25.75 -21.00 -1.29
N SER A 30 25.79 -19.67 -1.35
CA SER A 30 25.37 -18.75 -0.31
C SER A 30 23.85 -18.60 -0.37
N ASN A 31 23.17 -18.99 0.71
CA ASN A 31 21.74 -18.74 0.82
C ASN A 31 21.49 -17.23 0.73
N PRO A 32 20.61 -16.74 -0.16
CA PRO A 32 20.41 -15.31 -0.34
C PRO A 32 19.83 -14.71 0.95
N LEU A 33 20.49 -13.67 1.48
CA LEU A 33 20.00 -12.93 2.63
C LEU A 33 18.65 -12.28 2.27
N ILE A 34 17.61 -12.54 3.05
CA ILE A 34 16.25 -12.03 2.82
C ILE A 34 15.74 -11.26 4.02
N ILE A 35 14.94 -10.22 3.76
CA ILE A 35 14.21 -9.45 4.78
C ILE A 35 12.72 -9.37 4.43
N PRO A 36 11.80 -9.29 5.41
CA PRO A 36 10.38 -9.08 5.15
C PRO A 36 10.11 -7.77 4.42
N ALA A 37 9.11 -7.75 3.54
CA ALA A 37 8.77 -6.59 2.72
C ALA A 37 8.27 -5.35 3.50
N THR A 38 8.00 -5.48 4.80
CA THR A 38 7.63 -4.37 5.70
C THR A 38 8.82 -3.70 6.39
N ALA A 39 10.04 -4.27 6.28
CA ALA A 39 11.23 -3.73 6.92
C ALA A 39 11.92 -2.56 6.18
N PRO A 40 12.04 -2.54 4.84
CA PRO A 40 12.65 -1.42 4.13
C PRO A 40 11.66 -0.27 3.89
N LEU A 41 12.07 0.95 4.23
CA LEU A 41 11.45 2.18 3.73
C LEU A 41 12.01 2.47 2.33
N LEU A 42 11.15 2.51 1.32
CA LEU A 42 11.51 2.77 -0.07
C LEU A 42 11.48 4.28 -0.36
N THR A 43 12.63 4.88 -0.62
CA THR A 43 12.83 6.32 -0.86
C THR A 43 13.26 6.56 -2.31
N GLY A 44 12.32 6.32 -3.23
CA GLY A 44 12.56 6.41 -4.68
C GLY A 44 13.44 5.26 -5.16
N GLU A 45 14.67 5.57 -5.55
CA GLU A 45 15.66 4.57 -6.01
C GLU A 45 16.39 3.85 -4.87
N ARG A 46 16.25 4.32 -3.62
CA ARG A 46 16.95 3.78 -2.44
C ARG A 46 16.01 3.05 -1.49
N ALA A 47 16.58 2.20 -0.65
CA ALA A 47 15.90 1.55 0.45
C ALA A 47 16.70 1.74 1.75
N VAL A 48 16.00 2.05 2.85
CA VAL A 48 16.59 2.22 4.19
C VAL A 48 15.92 1.24 5.15
N VAL A 49 16.72 0.53 5.93
CA VAL A 49 16.27 -0.38 7.00
C VAL A 49 16.77 0.12 8.35
N TYR A 50 16.05 -0.18 9.43
CA TYR A 50 16.50 0.10 10.79
C TYR A 50 16.96 -1.19 11.45
N VAL A 51 18.21 -1.21 11.93
CA VAL A 51 18.85 -2.35 12.57
C VAL A 51 18.94 -2.11 14.08
N GLU A 52 18.62 -3.11 14.90
CA GLU A 52 18.85 -3.10 16.36
C GLU A 52 20.36 -3.23 16.62
N THR A 53 21.03 -2.17 17.10
CA THR A 53 22.49 -2.13 17.28
C THR A 53 22.96 -2.37 18.70
N ASN A 54 22.12 -2.10 19.70
CA ASN A 54 22.39 -2.50 21.08
C ASN A 54 21.08 -2.66 21.89
N ASN A 55 21.09 -3.57 22.86
CA ASN A 55 19.96 -3.92 23.72
C ASN A 55 20.42 -4.08 25.19
N ASP A 56 21.02 -3.01 25.71
CA ASP A 56 21.23 -2.85 27.14
C ASP A 56 19.90 -2.52 27.84
N ASN A 57 19.83 -2.77 29.15
CA ASN A 57 18.63 -2.67 30.00
C ASN A 57 17.98 -1.26 30.10
N THR A 58 18.48 -0.28 29.35
CA THR A 58 17.92 1.08 29.22
C THR A 58 17.09 1.29 27.94
N GLY A 59 17.10 0.33 27.00
CA GLY A 59 16.26 0.36 25.79
C GLY A 59 17.02 0.07 24.49
N ALA A 60 16.33 -0.58 23.55
CA ALA A 60 16.89 -0.95 22.25
C ALA A 60 17.22 0.29 21.41
N THR A 61 18.46 0.38 20.92
CA THR A 61 18.92 1.44 20.02
C THR A 61 18.86 0.97 18.57
N TYR A 62 18.37 1.85 17.69
CA TYR A 62 18.24 1.57 16.26
C TYR A 62 19.13 2.50 15.43
N GLU A 63 19.71 1.94 14.35
CA GLU A 63 20.47 2.67 13.33
C GLU A 63 19.81 2.50 11.96
N GLY A 64 19.59 3.60 11.23
CA GLY A 64 19.08 3.59 9.87
C GLY A 64 20.22 3.39 8.87
N ARG A 65 20.10 2.39 7.99
CA ARG A 65 21.15 1.99 7.05
C ARG A 65 20.59 1.81 5.64
N GLU A 66 21.28 2.38 4.64
CA GLU A 66 20.95 2.16 3.24
C GLU A 66 21.27 0.70 2.83
N VAL A 67 20.37 0.08 2.06
CA VAL A 67 20.50 -1.27 1.53
C VAL A 67 20.18 -1.32 0.04
N ILE A 68 20.85 -2.20 -0.71
CA ILE A 68 20.49 -2.48 -2.10
C ILE A 68 19.64 -3.75 -2.11
N LEU A 69 18.42 -3.63 -2.62
CA LEU A 69 17.48 -4.75 -2.73
C LEU A 69 17.52 -5.41 -4.11
N GLY A 70 17.19 -6.70 -4.13
CA GLY A 70 16.90 -7.50 -5.32
C GLY A 70 15.39 -7.60 -5.58
N PRO A 71 14.95 -8.57 -6.39
CA PRO A 71 13.52 -8.81 -6.60
C PRO A 71 12.83 -9.22 -5.29
N SER A 72 11.54 -8.90 -5.18
CA SER A 72 10.69 -9.39 -4.11
C SER A 72 10.07 -10.74 -4.48
N VAL A 73 10.03 -11.66 -3.51
CA VAL A 73 9.43 -13.00 -3.66
C VAL A 73 8.61 -13.28 -2.39
N GLN A 74 7.33 -13.63 -2.57
CA GLN A 74 6.43 -14.10 -1.50
C GLN A 74 6.40 -13.25 -0.21
N GLY A 75 6.52 -11.92 -0.33
CA GLY A 75 6.50 -11.01 0.83
C GLY A 75 7.87 -10.74 1.48
N TYR A 76 8.96 -11.14 0.84
CA TYR A 76 10.34 -10.84 1.22
C TYR A 76 11.06 -10.08 0.11
N TYR A 77 12.14 -9.36 0.43
CA TYR A 77 13.14 -8.88 -0.53
C TYR A 77 14.44 -9.65 -0.34
N ILE A 78 15.11 -10.00 -1.45
CA ILE A 78 16.53 -10.38 -1.43
C ILE A 78 17.36 -9.12 -1.15
N VAL A 79 18.34 -9.22 -0.26
CA VAL A 79 19.32 -8.15 0.02
C VAL A 79 20.58 -8.43 -0.79
N LYS A 80 21.01 -7.46 -1.60
CA LYS A 80 22.27 -7.52 -2.36
C LYS A 80 23.45 -6.94 -1.59
N SER A 81 23.21 -5.93 -0.76
CA SER A 81 24.22 -5.33 0.13
C SER A 81 23.58 -4.49 1.24
N GLY A 82 24.36 -4.23 2.30
CA GLY A 82 24.01 -3.35 3.42
C GLY A 82 23.58 -4.06 4.71
N LEU A 83 23.29 -5.37 4.66
CA LEU A 83 23.03 -6.20 5.85
C LEU A 83 23.91 -7.45 5.87
N SER A 84 24.12 -7.98 7.07
CA SER A 84 24.75 -9.26 7.37
C SER A 84 23.75 -10.24 7.98
N GLU A 85 24.05 -11.55 7.91
CA GLU A 85 23.27 -12.57 8.63
C GLU A 85 23.33 -12.34 10.15
N GLY A 86 22.20 -12.55 10.84
CA GLY A 86 22.07 -12.34 12.29
C GLY A 86 21.69 -10.91 12.70
N GLU A 87 21.77 -9.91 11.80
CA GLU A 87 21.28 -8.56 12.08
C GLU A 87 19.74 -8.52 12.13
N LYS A 88 19.18 -7.93 13.20
CA LYS A 88 17.73 -7.80 13.36
C LYS A 88 17.24 -6.50 12.74
N VAL A 89 16.32 -6.60 11.77
CA VAL A 89 15.65 -5.46 11.13
C VAL A 89 14.26 -5.18 11.72
N VAL A 90 13.89 -3.91 11.80
CA VAL A 90 12.57 -3.47 12.29
C VAL A 90 11.48 -3.76 11.25
N VAL A 91 10.69 -4.80 11.47
CA VAL A 91 9.57 -5.20 10.59
C VAL A 91 8.26 -4.42 10.81
N ASN A 92 8.16 -3.67 11.92
CA ASN A 92 6.96 -2.92 12.32
C ASN A 92 7.37 -1.57 12.90
N GLY A 93 6.85 -0.47 12.35
CA GLY A 93 7.08 0.87 12.88
C GLY A 93 8.37 1.58 12.43
N ALA A 94 9.09 1.05 11.44
CA ALA A 94 10.30 1.66 10.86
C ALA A 94 10.15 3.18 10.57
N PHE A 95 9.03 3.60 10.00
CA PHE A 95 8.71 5.01 9.72
C PHE A 95 8.64 5.91 10.97
N ARG A 96 8.27 5.36 12.14
CA ARG A 96 8.29 6.11 13.41
C ARG A 96 9.72 6.35 13.89
N ILE A 97 10.58 5.34 13.75
CA ILE A 97 11.99 5.40 14.12
C ILE A 97 12.73 6.39 13.22
N ASP A 98 12.42 6.41 11.92
CA ASP A 98 12.89 7.44 10.98
C ASP A 98 12.51 8.85 11.45
N SER A 99 11.21 9.06 11.69
CA SER A 99 10.66 10.36 12.16
C SER A 99 11.32 10.85 13.45
N GLU A 100 11.60 9.94 14.39
CA GLU A 100 12.23 10.24 15.67
C GLU A 100 13.74 10.53 15.51
N LEU A 101 14.46 9.77 14.68
CA LEU A 101 15.88 10.01 14.39
C LEU A 101 16.12 11.33 13.63
N GLN A 102 15.18 11.73 12.76
CA GLN A 102 15.20 13.02 12.07
C GLN A 102 15.10 14.20 13.07
N ILE A 103 14.25 14.09 14.11
CA ILE A 103 14.14 15.10 15.17
C ILE A 103 15.42 15.14 16.03
N HIS A 104 16.04 14.00 16.29
CA HIS A 104 17.24 13.88 17.11
C HIS A 104 18.58 14.15 16.39
N ALA A 105 18.54 14.69 15.17
CA ALA A 105 19.72 15.14 14.40
C ALA A 105 20.84 14.10 14.22
N LYS A 106 20.52 12.80 14.33
CA LYS A 106 21.43 11.74 13.90
C LYS A 106 21.48 11.71 12.36
N LYS A 107 22.57 11.17 11.80
CA LYS A 107 22.94 11.26 10.37
C LYS A 107 21.75 10.91 9.47
N SER A 108 21.20 11.93 8.79
CA SER A 108 19.92 11.88 8.07
C SER A 108 20.11 12.13 6.57
N MET A 109 19.12 11.76 5.76
CA MET A 109 19.12 11.67 4.29
C MET A 109 19.33 12.98 3.51
N MET A 110 19.67 14.10 4.16
CA MET A 110 19.77 15.43 3.55
C MET A 110 21.14 16.13 3.72
N THR A 111 22.15 15.50 4.34
CA THR A 111 23.43 16.17 4.70
C THR A 111 24.69 15.61 4.03
N SER A 112 24.56 14.82 2.96
CA SER A 112 25.71 14.40 2.13
C SER A 112 25.31 14.14 0.67
N GLY A 113 25.17 15.20 -0.14
CA GLY A 113 24.68 15.08 -1.51
C GLY A 113 24.73 16.30 -2.43
N SER A 114 25.44 17.39 -2.07
CA SER A 114 25.59 18.57 -2.95
C SER A 114 27.01 19.14 -2.86
N ALA A 115 27.79 18.94 -3.93
CA ALA A 115 29.02 19.67 -4.20
C ALA A 115 28.89 20.39 -5.55
N ASP A 116 29.28 21.65 -5.58
CA ASP A 116 29.47 22.54 -6.73
C ASP A 116 28.41 22.60 -7.84
N ILE A 117 27.79 23.79 -7.98
CA ILE A 117 28.02 24.68 -9.12
C ILE A 117 27.66 26.13 -8.73
N SER A 118 28.30 27.12 -9.38
CA SER A 118 28.37 28.52 -8.95
C SER A 118 27.47 29.48 -9.75
N GLY A 119 26.97 30.52 -9.09
CA GLY A 119 26.34 31.71 -9.71
C GLY A 119 24.86 31.52 -10.11
N THR A 120 24.01 32.55 -10.14
CA THR A 120 24.25 34.02 -10.11
C THR A 120 23.10 34.75 -9.39
N LYS A 121 23.32 35.98 -8.92
CA LYS A 121 22.31 36.79 -8.20
C LYS A 121 21.26 37.42 -9.12
N SER A 122 19.99 37.36 -8.71
CA SER A 122 18.93 38.30 -9.13
C SER A 122 17.94 38.56 -7.98
N GLN A 123 17.76 39.82 -7.61
CA GLN A 123 16.52 40.36 -7.00
C GLN A 123 15.54 40.67 -8.16
N GLU A 124 14.21 40.75 -8.07
CA GLU A 124 13.18 40.54 -7.02
C GLU A 124 11.79 40.43 -7.77
N ASN A 125 10.56 40.41 -7.23
CA ASN A 125 10.01 40.72 -5.90
C ASN A 125 8.62 40.05 -5.64
N ASN A 126 8.06 40.27 -4.44
CA ASN A 126 6.62 40.33 -4.07
C ASN A 126 5.59 39.55 -4.93
N ASN A 127 4.90 38.54 -4.40
CA ASN A 127 3.74 38.78 -3.51
C ASN A 127 3.22 37.55 -2.75
N SER A 128 2.43 37.84 -1.70
CA SER A 128 1.55 36.94 -0.91
C SER A 128 2.20 35.99 0.12
N PRO A 129 1.48 35.63 1.22
CA PRO A 129 2.13 35.24 2.47
C PRO A 129 1.83 33.81 2.95
N GLN A 130 2.80 33.25 3.69
CA GLN A 130 2.63 32.36 4.86
C GLN A 130 1.34 31.52 4.93
N ILE A 131 1.35 30.30 4.38
CA ILE A 131 0.49 29.21 4.89
C ILE A 131 1.34 28.36 5.82
N SER A 132 0.89 28.25 7.07
CA SER A 132 1.61 27.54 8.13
C SER A 132 1.13 26.09 8.27
N LYS A 133 2.11 25.18 8.41
CA LYS A 133 1.98 23.84 9.00
C LYS A 133 0.85 22.97 8.43
N GLU A 134 1.20 22.11 7.48
CA GLU A 134 0.40 20.91 7.21
C GLU A 134 0.43 20.01 8.45
N ASP A 135 -0.75 19.74 9.01
CA ASP A 135 -0.89 19.16 10.35
C ASP A 135 -0.66 17.64 10.33
N ASN A 136 0.15 17.14 11.27
CA ASN A 136 0.61 15.76 11.30
C ASN A 136 -0.56 14.76 11.35
N LEU A 137 -0.70 13.90 10.35
CA LEU A 137 -1.62 12.77 10.35
C LEU A 137 -1.08 11.60 11.20
N THR A 138 -0.87 11.85 12.48
CA THR A 138 -0.72 10.77 13.46
C THR A 138 -2.06 10.06 13.64
N PRO A 139 -2.11 8.71 13.61
CA PRO A 139 -3.33 7.96 13.94
C PRO A 139 -3.57 7.97 15.46
N SER A 140 -3.92 9.13 16.02
CA SER A 140 -4.21 9.30 17.45
C SER A 140 -5.72 9.21 17.72
N ILE A 141 -6.30 8.02 17.54
CA ILE A 141 -7.57 7.67 18.18
C ILE A 141 -7.27 6.65 19.28
N SER A 142 -7.35 7.10 20.54
CA SER A 142 -7.19 6.29 21.77
C SER A 142 -7.91 4.95 21.71
N ASP A 143 -7.45 3.93 22.43
CA ASP A 143 -8.01 2.58 22.47
C ASP A 143 -9.47 2.47 22.93
N ASN A 144 -10.07 3.57 23.40
CA ASN A 144 -11.50 3.71 23.64
C ASN A 144 -12.35 3.14 22.49
N PRO A 145 -13.42 2.37 22.78
CA PRO A 145 -14.35 1.88 21.78
C PRO A 145 -15.10 3.05 21.11
N LEU A 146 -15.59 2.83 19.89
CA LEU A 146 -16.45 3.81 19.21
C LEU A 146 -17.82 3.89 19.92
N PRO A 147 -18.47 5.07 19.93
CA PRO A 147 -19.87 5.18 20.35
C PRO A 147 -20.75 4.17 19.58
N PRO A 148 -21.65 3.42 20.24
CA PRO A 148 -22.37 2.31 19.59
C PRO A 148 -23.13 2.72 18.32
N ASP A 149 -23.81 3.86 18.33
CA ASP A 149 -24.54 4.39 17.16
C ASP A 149 -23.60 4.74 16.00
N PHE A 150 -22.40 5.27 16.31
CA PHE A 150 -21.40 5.60 15.30
C PHE A 150 -20.77 4.33 14.72
N SER A 151 -20.41 3.35 15.55
CA SER A 151 -19.94 2.03 15.07
C SER A 151 -20.99 1.36 14.17
N LYS A 152 -22.26 1.38 14.57
CA LYS A 152 -23.38 0.83 13.80
C LYS A 152 -23.58 1.57 12.47
N SER A 153 -23.41 2.89 12.47
CA SER A 153 -23.45 3.72 11.26
C SER A 153 -22.29 3.39 10.30
N LEU A 154 -21.08 3.19 10.82
CA LEU A 154 -19.92 2.78 10.02
C LEU A 154 -20.05 1.34 9.49
N SER A 155 -20.68 0.41 10.21
CA SER A 155 -21.10 -0.88 9.65
C SER A 155 -22.07 -0.69 8.49
N ALA A 156 -23.14 0.09 8.68
CA ALA A 156 -24.19 0.25 7.67
C ALA A 156 -23.68 0.84 6.34
N ILE A 157 -22.77 1.83 6.37
CA ILE A 157 -22.19 2.38 5.13
C ILE A 157 -21.26 1.38 4.43
N LEU A 158 -20.52 0.56 5.19
CA LEU A 158 -19.71 -0.54 4.64
C LEU A 158 -20.60 -1.62 4.02
N ASP A 159 -21.69 -2.03 4.69
CA ASP A 159 -22.62 -3.04 4.18
C ASP A 159 -23.25 -2.64 2.84
N VAL A 160 -23.60 -1.36 2.66
CA VAL A 160 -24.13 -0.85 1.38
C VAL A 160 -23.03 -0.65 0.33
N TYR A 161 -21.80 -0.29 0.71
CA TYR A 161 -20.65 -0.36 -0.19
C TYR A 161 -20.41 -1.80 -0.69
N PHE A 162 -20.53 -2.80 0.17
CA PHE A 162 -20.43 -4.19 -0.26
C PHE A 162 -21.58 -4.59 -1.19
N GLN A 163 -22.82 -4.11 -0.99
CA GLN A 163 -23.90 -4.31 -1.98
C GLN A 163 -23.54 -3.74 -3.37
N PHE A 164 -22.81 -2.63 -3.43
CA PHE A 164 -22.33 -2.04 -4.68
C PHE A 164 -21.22 -2.89 -5.34
N VAL A 165 -20.23 -3.36 -4.55
CA VAL A 165 -19.22 -4.34 -5.01
C VAL A 165 -19.88 -5.64 -5.49
N ASP A 166 -20.79 -6.20 -4.69
CA ASP A 166 -21.55 -7.42 -4.97
C ASP A 166 -22.37 -7.33 -6.26
N ALA A 167 -22.83 -6.13 -6.64
CA ALA A 167 -23.54 -5.90 -7.90
C ALA A 167 -22.56 -5.84 -9.09
N LEU A 168 -21.43 -5.16 -8.94
CA LEU A 168 -20.40 -5.05 -9.98
C LEU A 168 -19.65 -6.37 -10.24
N THR A 169 -19.53 -7.27 -9.26
CA THR A 169 -19.02 -8.64 -9.51
C THR A 169 -19.94 -9.48 -10.41
N LYS A 170 -21.18 -9.04 -10.62
CA LYS A 170 -22.24 -9.71 -11.40
C LYS A 170 -22.66 -8.91 -12.63
N ASP A 171 -22.01 -7.77 -12.89
CA ASP A 171 -22.38 -6.77 -13.90
C ASP A 171 -23.84 -6.26 -13.80
N ASP A 172 -24.44 -6.33 -12.60
CA ASP A 172 -25.81 -5.86 -12.35
C ASP A 172 -25.86 -4.35 -12.10
N MET A 173 -25.95 -3.59 -13.18
CA MET A 173 -26.12 -2.13 -13.14
C MET A 173 -27.38 -1.66 -12.38
N LYS A 174 -28.44 -2.47 -12.32
CA LYS A 174 -29.67 -2.09 -11.61
C LYS A 174 -29.46 -2.12 -10.10
N SER A 175 -28.84 -3.19 -9.59
CA SER A 175 -28.46 -3.29 -8.18
C SER A 175 -27.34 -2.31 -7.83
N ALA A 176 -26.40 -2.04 -8.74
CA ALA A 176 -25.33 -1.07 -8.53
C ALA A 176 -25.87 0.36 -8.33
N LYS A 177 -26.79 0.83 -9.20
CA LYS A 177 -27.46 2.14 -9.03
C LYS A 177 -28.29 2.21 -7.74
N LYS A 178 -28.98 1.13 -7.36
CA LYS A 178 -29.70 1.05 -6.06
C LYS A 178 -28.73 1.23 -4.90
N ALA A 179 -27.64 0.45 -4.87
CA ALA A 179 -26.66 0.50 -3.80
C ALA A 179 -26.00 1.89 -3.67
N LEU A 180 -25.65 2.56 -4.78
CA LEU A 180 -25.16 3.94 -4.76
C LEU A 180 -26.15 4.95 -4.15
N THR A 181 -27.45 4.80 -4.48
CA THR A 181 -28.53 5.65 -3.94
C THR A 181 -28.70 5.43 -2.43
N GLU A 182 -28.64 4.16 -2.00
CA GLU A 182 -28.74 3.75 -0.60
C GLU A 182 -27.49 4.16 0.20
N PHE A 183 -26.30 4.11 -0.39
CA PHE A 183 -25.02 4.54 0.19
C PHE A 183 -25.00 6.05 0.46
N GLU A 184 -25.43 6.86 -0.51
CA GLU A 184 -25.61 8.31 -0.36
C GLU A 184 -26.66 8.66 0.72
N THR A 185 -27.67 7.79 0.88
CA THR A 185 -28.70 7.93 1.94
C THR A 185 -28.13 7.59 3.31
N VAL A 186 -27.41 6.47 3.45
CA VAL A 186 -26.79 6.08 4.71
C VAL A 186 -25.71 7.06 5.12
N ARG A 187 -24.82 7.54 4.23
CA ARG A 187 -23.79 8.54 4.58
C ARG A 187 -24.40 9.78 5.23
N LYS A 188 -25.56 10.24 4.75
CA LYS A 188 -26.27 11.42 5.30
C LYS A 188 -26.80 11.23 6.73
N THR A 189 -26.98 9.99 7.21
CA THR A 189 -27.39 9.75 8.61
C THR A 189 -26.22 9.83 9.59
N ILE A 190 -24.99 9.62 9.11
CA ILE A 190 -23.79 9.57 9.94
C ILE A 190 -23.31 10.99 10.27
N LYS A 191 -23.69 11.47 11.45
CA LYS A 191 -23.37 12.82 11.91
C LYS A 191 -21.86 13.06 11.97
N ALA A 192 -21.43 14.19 11.43
CA ALA A 192 -20.10 14.74 11.70
C ALA A 192 -19.97 15.14 13.18
N GLY A 193 -18.74 15.18 13.69
CA GLY A 193 -18.43 15.57 15.07
C GLY A 193 -17.17 16.42 15.17
N SER A 194 -17.06 17.22 16.23
CA SER A 194 -15.98 18.22 16.40
C SER A 194 -14.73 17.70 17.13
N ASN A 195 -14.78 16.52 17.75
CA ASN A 195 -13.65 15.94 18.48
C ASN A 195 -12.77 15.04 17.58
N SER A 196 -11.61 14.64 18.09
CA SER A 196 -10.59 13.87 17.34
C SER A 196 -11.11 12.54 16.76
N LEU A 197 -12.03 11.84 17.43
CA LEU A 197 -12.57 10.56 16.98
C LEU A 197 -13.34 10.68 15.65
N TYR A 198 -13.95 11.85 15.39
CA TYR A 198 -14.68 12.13 14.15
C TYR A 198 -13.83 12.81 13.07
N ARG A 199 -12.59 13.24 13.36
CA ARG A 199 -11.73 14.02 12.44
C ARG A 199 -11.60 13.34 11.07
N ASP A 200 -11.25 12.06 11.07
CA ASP A 200 -11.09 11.29 9.83
C ASP A 200 -12.41 10.94 9.16
N TRP A 201 -13.46 10.63 9.93
CA TRP A 201 -14.80 10.45 9.38
C TRP A 201 -15.30 11.69 8.65
N ASN A 202 -15.13 12.89 9.21
CA ASN A 202 -15.51 14.13 8.54
C ASN A 202 -14.79 14.24 7.19
N ARG A 203 -13.46 14.12 7.18
CA ARG A 203 -12.61 14.16 5.97
C ARG A 203 -13.02 13.12 4.91
N ILE A 204 -13.29 11.89 5.34
CA ILE A 204 -13.75 10.78 4.48
C ILE A 204 -15.15 11.07 3.93
N SER A 205 -16.08 11.52 4.78
CA SER A 205 -17.46 11.86 4.41
C SER A 205 -17.52 13.04 3.44
N ASP A 206 -16.70 14.07 3.64
CA ASP A 206 -16.58 15.22 2.77
C ASP A 206 -16.04 14.80 1.39
N LYS A 207 -14.99 13.96 1.34
CA LYS A 207 -14.46 13.46 0.07
C LYS A 207 -15.42 12.52 -0.65
N ILE A 208 -16.16 11.67 0.07
CA ILE A 208 -17.27 10.88 -0.50
C ILE A 208 -18.36 11.81 -1.04
N THR A 209 -18.70 12.90 -0.33
CA THR A 209 -19.69 13.88 -0.79
C THR A 209 -19.26 14.57 -2.07
N GLU A 210 -17.98 14.92 -2.20
CA GLU A 210 -17.40 15.45 -3.44
C GLU A 210 -17.47 14.41 -4.59
N ILE A 211 -17.03 13.17 -4.34
CA ILE A 211 -17.07 12.06 -5.31
C ILE A 211 -18.51 11.83 -5.81
N MET A 212 -19.48 11.67 -4.92
CA MET A 212 -20.89 11.43 -5.28
C MET A 212 -21.54 12.65 -5.95
N LYS A 213 -21.12 13.87 -5.61
CA LYS A 213 -21.58 15.11 -6.27
C LYS A 213 -21.08 15.22 -7.71
N ASN A 214 -19.86 14.75 -7.99
CA ASN A 214 -19.24 14.82 -9.31
C ASN A 214 -19.67 13.65 -10.21
N ASN A 215 -20.09 12.52 -9.64
CA ASN A 215 -20.45 11.28 -10.35
C ASN A 215 -21.97 10.98 -10.24
N LYS A 216 -22.83 11.98 -10.48
CA LYS A 216 -24.29 11.86 -10.33
C LYS A 216 -25.00 11.03 -11.40
N HIS A 217 -24.38 10.90 -12.57
CA HIS A 217 -24.93 10.18 -13.71
C HIS A 217 -23.96 9.04 -14.02
N ILE A 218 -24.42 7.82 -13.73
CA ILE A 218 -23.70 6.56 -13.92
C ILE A 218 -24.65 5.68 -14.73
N GLU A 219 -24.37 5.48 -16.00
CA GLU A 219 -25.23 4.74 -16.93
C GLU A 219 -24.58 3.43 -17.39
N THR A 220 -23.25 3.35 -17.34
CA THR A 220 -22.44 2.22 -17.80
C THR A 220 -21.68 1.53 -16.67
N LEU A 221 -21.26 0.28 -16.91
CA LEU A 221 -20.41 -0.48 -15.98
C LEU A 221 -19.05 0.19 -15.75
N ASP A 222 -18.48 0.82 -16.76
CA ASP A 222 -17.13 1.39 -16.66
C ASP A 222 -17.12 2.73 -15.91
N GLU A 223 -18.18 3.53 -16.02
CA GLU A 223 -18.44 4.65 -15.11
C GLU A 223 -18.61 4.16 -13.66
N ALA A 224 -19.40 3.09 -13.45
CA ALA A 224 -19.63 2.54 -12.12
C ALA A 224 -18.35 1.95 -11.50
N ARG A 225 -17.51 1.27 -12.29
CA ARG A 225 -16.19 0.76 -11.88
C ARG A 225 -15.20 1.90 -11.61
N SER A 226 -15.25 2.99 -12.39
CA SER A 226 -14.44 4.20 -12.13
C SER A 226 -14.85 4.88 -10.83
N LEU A 227 -16.15 4.96 -10.54
CA LEU A 227 -16.67 5.43 -9.25
C LEU A 227 -16.30 4.48 -8.11
N LEU A 228 -16.25 3.17 -8.35
CA LEU A 228 -15.82 2.20 -7.35
C LEU A 228 -14.38 2.43 -6.89
N ASP A 229 -13.44 2.75 -7.77
CA ASP A 229 -12.04 3.03 -7.37
C ASP A 229 -11.97 4.23 -6.40
N LEU A 230 -12.64 5.33 -6.77
CA LEU A 230 -12.73 6.55 -5.95
C LEU A 230 -13.37 6.28 -4.57
N LEU A 231 -14.47 5.52 -4.52
CA LEU A 231 -15.13 5.16 -3.26
C LEU A 231 -14.31 4.13 -2.45
N SER A 232 -13.66 3.18 -3.11
CA SER A 232 -12.83 2.15 -2.46
C SER A 232 -11.63 2.77 -1.75
N ALA A 233 -10.99 3.79 -2.33
CA ALA A 233 -9.96 4.55 -1.64
C ALA A 233 -10.47 5.14 -0.31
N GLN A 234 -11.68 5.69 -0.27
CA GLN A 234 -12.28 6.24 0.95
C GLN A 234 -12.70 5.15 1.95
N MET A 235 -13.22 4.02 1.48
CA MET A 235 -13.59 2.89 2.34
C MET A 235 -12.35 2.17 2.92
N ILE A 236 -11.24 2.12 2.18
CA ILE A 236 -9.96 1.59 2.69
C ILE A 236 -9.37 2.51 3.75
N LEU A 237 -9.50 3.84 3.62
CA LEU A 237 -9.14 4.78 4.69
C LEU A 237 -10.03 4.60 5.95
N LEU A 238 -11.35 4.42 5.76
CA LEU A 238 -12.30 4.12 6.83
C LEU A 238 -11.92 2.80 7.53
N GLN A 239 -11.60 1.75 6.78
CA GLN A 239 -11.15 0.46 7.31
C GLN A 239 -9.83 0.56 8.06
N LYS A 240 -8.85 1.35 7.57
CA LYS A 240 -7.57 1.55 8.27
C LYS A 240 -7.72 2.31 9.59
N GLN A 241 -8.64 3.28 9.67
CA GLN A 241 -8.82 4.12 10.86
C GLN A 241 -9.82 3.55 11.89
N TYR A 242 -10.84 2.84 11.43
CA TYR A 242 -11.95 2.37 12.28
C TYR A 242 -12.18 0.85 12.24
N GLY A 243 -11.54 0.11 11.32
CA GLY A 243 -11.81 -1.31 11.06
C GLY A 243 -11.69 -2.20 12.29
N ASN A 244 -10.65 -2.00 13.11
CA ASN A 244 -10.40 -2.75 14.34
C ASN A 244 -11.44 -2.49 15.46
N LYS A 245 -12.33 -1.50 15.28
CA LYS A 245 -13.37 -1.11 16.24
C LYS A 245 -14.79 -1.34 15.70
N ILE A 246 -14.92 -2.01 14.56
CA ILE A 246 -16.16 -2.35 13.88
C ILE A 246 -16.16 -3.86 13.66
N ASN A 247 -17.27 -4.56 13.94
CA ASN A 247 -17.33 -6.02 13.77
C ASN A 247 -17.40 -6.44 12.29
N GLY A 248 -16.93 -7.66 12.01
CA GLY A 248 -17.02 -8.32 10.69
C GLY A 248 -15.71 -8.35 9.91
N THR A 249 -15.32 -9.52 9.41
CA THR A 249 -14.09 -9.72 8.63
C THR A 249 -14.14 -8.97 7.31
N ARG A 250 -13.04 -8.28 6.97
CA ARG A 250 -12.85 -7.50 5.74
C ARG A 250 -11.43 -7.68 5.24
N TYR A 251 -11.28 -7.78 3.92
CA TYR A 251 -10.00 -7.91 3.23
C TYR A 251 -9.84 -6.76 2.23
N ILE A 252 -8.62 -6.23 2.11
CA ILE A 252 -8.25 -5.40 0.97
C ILE A 252 -7.93 -6.35 -0.17
N ALA A 253 -8.54 -6.16 -1.33
CA ALA A 253 -8.26 -6.90 -2.54
C ALA A 253 -7.73 -5.95 -3.63
N TYR A 254 -6.90 -6.48 -4.53
CA TYR A 254 -6.22 -5.74 -5.58
C TYR A 254 -6.33 -6.47 -6.93
N CYS A 255 -6.58 -5.70 -7.99
CA CYS A 255 -6.63 -6.18 -9.37
C CYS A 255 -5.55 -5.42 -10.15
N PRO A 256 -4.44 -6.05 -10.58
CA PRO A 256 -3.37 -5.37 -11.30
C PRO A 256 -3.80 -4.90 -12.70
N MET A 257 -4.78 -5.56 -13.32
CA MET A 257 -5.19 -5.28 -14.71
C MET A 257 -6.16 -4.10 -14.87
N ALA A 258 -6.72 -3.59 -13.76
CA ALA A 258 -7.71 -2.51 -13.81
C ALA A 258 -7.13 -1.22 -14.43
N PHE A 259 -8.00 -0.46 -15.11
CA PHE A 259 -7.70 0.83 -15.75
C PHE A 259 -6.44 0.85 -16.63
N ASN A 260 -6.32 -0.15 -17.53
CA ASN A 260 -5.17 -0.36 -18.41
C ASN A 260 -3.88 -0.65 -17.64
N ASN A 261 -3.91 -1.68 -16.78
CA ASN A 261 -2.77 -2.13 -15.96
C ASN A 261 -2.21 -1.09 -14.96
N LYS A 262 -2.98 -0.05 -14.62
CA LYS A 262 -2.67 0.85 -13.49
C LYS A 262 -2.95 0.18 -12.15
N GLY A 263 -3.88 -0.76 -12.16
CA GLY A 263 -4.37 -1.46 -10.99
C GLY A 263 -5.43 -0.68 -10.21
N ALA A 264 -6.19 -1.40 -9.38
CA ALA A 264 -7.23 -0.84 -8.52
C ALA A 264 -7.45 -1.69 -7.28
N TYR A 265 -7.90 -1.06 -6.19
CA TYR A 265 -8.16 -1.71 -4.91
C TYR A 265 -9.65 -1.72 -4.57
N TRP A 266 -10.11 -2.69 -3.79
CA TRP A 266 -11.45 -2.70 -3.19
C TRP A 266 -11.44 -3.38 -1.82
N LEU A 267 -12.53 -3.25 -1.06
CA LEU A 267 -12.78 -4.10 0.10
C LEU A 267 -13.81 -5.19 -0.25
N GLN A 268 -13.60 -6.40 0.29
CA GLN A 268 -14.57 -7.50 0.26
C GLN A 268 -14.61 -8.20 1.63
N ARG A 269 -15.67 -8.97 1.94
CA ARG A 269 -15.81 -9.69 3.22
C ARG A 269 -15.21 -11.10 3.15
N GLU A 270 -15.14 -11.63 1.94
CA GLU A 270 -14.75 -12.98 1.58
C GLU A 270 -13.24 -13.05 1.34
N LYS A 271 -12.59 -14.19 1.67
CA LYS A 271 -11.15 -14.39 1.40
C LYS A 271 -10.88 -14.79 -0.06
N GLU A 272 -11.87 -15.38 -0.72
CA GLU A 272 -11.81 -15.72 -2.13
C GLU A 272 -12.05 -14.46 -2.97
N ILE A 273 -11.26 -14.24 -4.03
CA ILE A 273 -11.39 -13.05 -4.88
C ILE A 273 -12.75 -13.03 -5.59
N LEU A 274 -13.42 -11.88 -5.54
CA LEU A 274 -14.61 -11.55 -6.32
C LEU A 274 -14.38 -10.17 -6.93
N ASN A 275 -13.85 -10.13 -8.16
CA ASN A 275 -13.37 -8.94 -8.85
C ASN A 275 -14.52 -8.09 -9.45
N PRO A 276 -14.78 -6.86 -8.95
CA PRO A 276 -15.84 -5.99 -9.47
C PRO A 276 -15.42 -5.20 -10.72
N TYR A 277 -14.12 -5.08 -11.00
CA TYR A 277 -13.57 -4.34 -12.15
C TYR A 277 -13.70 -5.10 -13.47
N PHE A 278 -13.89 -6.42 -13.42
CA PHE A 278 -14.08 -7.28 -14.59
C PHE A 278 -15.30 -8.22 -14.50
N GLY A 279 -16.08 -8.14 -13.41
CA GLY A 279 -17.33 -8.86 -13.24
C GLY A 279 -17.19 -10.38 -13.46
N PRO A 280 -18.19 -11.04 -14.09
CA PRO A 280 -18.14 -12.46 -14.39
C PRO A 280 -16.96 -12.88 -15.30
N VAL A 281 -16.40 -11.98 -16.12
CA VAL A 281 -15.39 -12.30 -17.14
C VAL A 281 -14.05 -12.70 -16.52
N MET A 282 -13.64 -12.03 -15.44
CA MET A 282 -12.41 -12.37 -14.69
C MET A 282 -12.64 -12.32 -13.18
N LEU A 283 -13.78 -12.86 -12.72
CA LEU A 283 -14.27 -12.79 -11.34
C LEU A 283 -13.24 -13.23 -10.28
N LYS A 284 -12.34 -14.16 -10.60
CA LYS A 284 -11.31 -14.69 -9.69
C LYS A 284 -9.91 -14.08 -9.90
N CYS A 285 -9.75 -13.13 -10.81
CA CYS A 285 -8.47 -12.46 -11.07
C CYS A 285 -8.20 -11.36 -10.02
N GLY A 286 -7.02 -11.37 -9.41
CA GLY A 286 -6.64 -10.45 -8.36
C GLY A 286 -6.01 -11.18 -7.16
N GLU A 287 -5.71 -10.43 -6.11
CA GLU A 287 -5.05 -10.94 -4.91
C GLU A 287 -5.50 -10.20 -3.64
N ILE A 288 -5.36 -10.84 -2.49
CA ILE A 288 -5.60 -10.22 -1.18
C ILE A 288 -4.32 -9.49 -0.75
N ARG A 289 -4.47 -8.23 -0.32
CA ARG A 289 -3.40 -7.42 0.27
C ARG A 289 -3.71 -7.16 1.77
N GLN A 290 -2.67 -6.91 2.54
CA GLN A 290 -2.72 -6.57 3.97
C GLN A 290 -2.43 -5.07 4.14
#